data_AF-A0ABD0KFC7-F1
#
_entry.id   AF-A0ABD0KFC7-F1
#
_cell.length_a   1.000
_cell.length_b   1.000
_cell.length_c   1.000
_cell.angle_alpha   90.00
_cell.angle_beta   90.00
_cell.angle_gamma   90.00
#
_symmetry.space_group_name_H-M   'P 1'
#
loop_
_entity.id
_entity.type
_entity.pdbx_description
1 polymer ?
#
loop_
_entity_poly.entity_id
_entity_poly.type
_entity_poly.pdbx_seq_one_letter_code
_entity_poly.pdbx_strand_id
1 'polypeptide(L)' 'PNAAYAARNIIPSVPHGGGSVMVWGCISHDCKLDLVTIRGNLTGDRYIREVLQPAVVPHFDAHPLASRPG' A
#
# COMPACT_ATOMS: atom_id res chain seq x y z
N PRO A 1 27.51 -16.69 -21.09
CA PRO A 1 27.39 -17.21 -19.71
C PRO A 1 27.02 -16.08 -18.73
N ASN A 2 25.74 -15.91 -18.41
CA ASN A 2 25.26 -14.97 -17.38
C ASN A 2 24.35 -15.74 -16.42
N ALA A 3 24.81 -15.89 -15.18
CA ALA A 3 24.17 -16.67 -14.14
C ALA A 3 22.87 -15.99 -13.69
N ALA A 4 21.79 -16.77 -13.70
CA ALA A 4 20.47 -16.40 -13.25
C ALA A 4 20.48 -15.98 -11.77
N TYR A 5 19.83 -14.85 -11.48
CA TYR A 5 19.49 -14.45 -10.12
C TYR A 5 18.54 -15.51 -9.52
N ALA A 6 19.06 -16.35 -8.63
CA ALA A 6 18.31 -17.37 -7.93
C ALA A 6 17.37 -16.73 -6.90
N ALA A 7 16.07 -16.61 -7.25
CA ALA A 7 14.99 -16.27 -6.34
C ALA A 7 14.72 -17.44 -5.36
N ARG A 8 15.68 -17.71 -4.46
CA ARG A 8 15.70 -18.90 -3.58
C ARG A 8 14.79 -18.82 -2.36
N ASN A 9 13.97 -17.75 -2.24
CA ASN A 9 13.09 -17.51 -1.09
C ASN A 9 11.62 -17.23 -1.47
N ILE A 10 11.21 -17.52 -2.71
CA ILE A 10 9.81 -17.41 -3.10
C ILE A 10 9.21 -18.81 -2.97
N ILE A 11 8.58 -19.09 -1.84
CA ILE A 11 7.68 -20.23 -1.71
C ILE A 11 6.49 -19.91 -2.62
N PRO A 12 6.20 -20.69 -3.68
CA PRO A 12 5.06 -20.39 -4.54
C PRO A 12 3.79 -20.46 -3.71
N SER A 13 3.18 -19.30 -3.45
CA SER A 13 1.91 -19.23 -2.73
C SER A 13 0.86 -19.87 -3.64
N VAL A 14 0.42 -21.07 -3.28
CA VAL A 14 -0.67 -21.76 -3.98
C VAL A 14 -1.91 -20.88 -3.82
N PRO A 15 -2.60 -20.47 -4.91
CA PRO A 15 -3.89 -19.80 -4.77
C PRO A 15 -4.87 -20.80 -4.19
N HIS A 16 -5.18 -20.70 -2.89
CA HIS A 16 -6.27 -21.46 -2.29
C HIS A 16 -7.56 -20.87 -2.87
N GLY A 17 -8.37 -21.67 -3.56
CA GLY A 17 -9.50 -21.23 -4.41
C GLY A 17 -10.65 -20.48 -3.72
N GLY A 18 -10.43 -19.88 -2.55
CA GLY A 18 -11.39 -19.07 -1.79
C GLY A 18 -11.37 -17.57 -2.10
N GLY A 19 -10.55 -17.12 -3.05
CA GLY A 19 -10.38 -15.69 -3.38
C GLY A 19 -9.51 -14.95 -2.37
N SER A 20 -9.06 -13.75 -2.74
CA SER A 20 -8.25 -12.88 -1.88
C SER A 20 -8.75 -11.45 -1.93
N VAL A 21 -8.55 -10.72 -0.83
CA VAL A 21 -8.82 -9.29 -0.72
C VAL A 21 -7.48 -8.56 -0.55
N MET A 22 -7.28 -7.51 -1.33
CA MET A 22 -6.16 -6.60 -1.18
C MET A 22 -6.61 -5.40 -0.35
N VAL A 23 -5.80 -5.00 0.62
CA VAL A 23 -6.06 -3.85 1.48
C VAL A 23 -4.82 -2.98 1.60
N TRP A 24 -5.02 -1.69 1.80
CA TRP A 24 -3.96 -0.72 2.06
C TRP A 24 -4.29 0.08 3.32
N GLY A 25 -3.30 0.31 4.17
CA GLY A 25 -3.44 1.17 5.33
C GLY A 25 -2.11 1.85 5.64
N CYS A 26 -2.16 2.99 6.33
CA CYS A 26 -0.99 3.71 6.79
C CYS A 26 -0.99 3.79 8.31
N ILE A 27 0.17 3.51 8.90
CA ILE A 27 0.41 3.57 10.34
C ILE A 27 1.71 4.34 10.55
N SER A 28 1.66 5.37 11.39
CA SER A 28 2.81 6.12 11.88
C SER A 28 2.76 6.18 13.42
N HIS A 29 3.79 6.74 14.04
CA HIS A 29 3.86 6.85 15.50
C HIS A 29 2.68 7.65 16.09
N ASP A 30 2.24 8.70 15.38
CA ASP A 30 1.23 9.64 15.87
C ASP A 30 -0.09 9.59 15.08
N CYS A 31 -0.18 8.75 14.04
CA CYS A 31 -1.32 8.74 13.13
C CYS A 31 -1.59 7.33 12.59
N LYS A 32 -2.87 7.02 12.39
CA LYS A 32 -3.34 5.79 11.78
C LYS A 32 -4.46 6.14 10.80
N LEU A 33 -4.31 5.70 9.56
CA LEU A 33 -5.36 5.81 8.55
C LEU A 33 -6.21 4.54 8.51
N ASP A 34 -7.46 4.71 8.10
CA ASP A 34 -8.39 3.61 7.87
C ASP A 34 -7.89 2.68 6.76
N LEU A 35 -8.22 1.39 6.91
CA LEU A 35 -7.83 0.36 5.98
C LEU A 35 -8.72 0.42 4.73
N VAL A 36 -8.13 0.79 3.60
CA VAL A 36 -8.79 0.89 2.29
C VAL A 36 -8.75 -0.47 1.59
N THR A 37 -9.92 -1.00 1.22
CA THR A 37 -9.99 -2.24 0.43
C THR A 37 -9.78 -1.93 -1.05
N ILE A 38 -8.72 -2.49 -1.64
CA ILE A 38 -8.39 -2.35 -3.05
C ILE A 38 -9.10 -3.44 -3.84
N ARG A 39 -9.92 -3.02 -4.80
CA ARG A 39 -10.59 -3.95 -5.73
C ARG A 39 -9.67 -4.21 -6.93
N GLY A 40 -9.19 -5.45 -7.04
CA GLY A 40 -8.30 -5.88 -8.13
C GLY A 40 -6.85 -5.43 -7.92
N ASN A 41 -6.13 -5.19 -9.02
CA ASN A 41 -4.70 -4.86 -8.97
C ASN A 41 -4.45 -3.36 -8.71
N LEU A 42 -3.52 -3.06 -7.80
CA LEU A 42 -3.06 -1.71 -7.52
C LEU A 42 -1.99 -1.30 -8.53
N THR A 43 -2.32 -0.41 -9.46
CA THR A 43 -1.33 0.24 -10.33
C THR A 43 -0.89 1.57 -9.73
N GLY A 44 0.24 2.14 -10.18
CA GLY A 44 0.74 3.42 -9.66
C GLY A 44 -0.26 4.57 -9.79
N ASP A 45 -0.98 4.66 -10.91
CA ASP A 45 -2.04 5.67 -11.10
C ASP A 45 -3.22 5.45 -10.13
N ARG A 46 -3.65 4.19 -9.96
CA ARG A 46 -4.71 3.84 -9.00
C ARG A 46 -4.29 4.09 -7.56
N TYR A 47 -3.01 3.89 -7.22
CA TYR A 47 -2.50 4.23 -5.90
C TYR A 47 -2.64 5.73 -5.61
N ILE A 48 -2.34 6.58 -6.59
CA ILE A 48 -2.51 8.02 -6.42
C ILE A 48 -3.99 8.38 -6.23
N ARG A 49 -4.87 7.86 -7.10
CA ARG A 49 -6.28 8.25 -7.14
C ARG A 49 -7.17 7.58 -6.09
N GLU A 50 -6.91 6.32 -5.78
CA GLU A 50 -7.76 5.50 -4.91
C GLU A 50 -7.24 5.43 -3.47
N VAL A 51 -5.95 5.76 -3.25
CA VAL A 51 -5.32 5.67 -1.94
C VAL A 51 -4.80 7.03 -1.47
N LEU A 52 -3.88 7.66 -2.22
CA LEU A 52 -3.27 8.91 -1.75
C LEU A 52 -4.27 10.06 -1.69
N GLN A 53 -4.95 10.36 -2.78
CA GLN A 53 -5.88 11.49 -2.86
C GLN A 53 -7.03 11.41 -1.84
N PRO A 54 -7.72 10.26 -1.66
CA PRO A 54 -8.86 10.20 -0.76
C PRO A 54 -8.48 9.91 0.69
N ALA A 55 -7.42 9.14 0.95
CA ALA A 55 -7.08 8.70 2.31
C ALA A 55 -5.89 9.45 2.89
N VAL A 56 -4.82 9.65 2.12
CA VAL A 56 -3.56 10.24 2.61
C VAL A 56 -3.59 11.75 2.68
N VAL A 57 -3.97 12.41 1.58
CA VAL A 57 -3.91 13.88 1.46
C VAL A 57 -4.75 14.58 2.53
N PRO A 58 -6.04 14.25 2.74
CA PRO A 58 -6.85 14.92 3.74
C PRO A 58 -6.36 14.66 5.16
N HIS A 59 -5.77 13.48 5.40
CA HIS A 59 -5.25 13.13 6.72
C HIS A 59 -3.95 13.87 7.01
N PHE A 60 -3.04 13.99 6.04
CA PHE A 60 -1.80 14.74 6.22
C PHE A 60 -2.04 16.26 6.28
N ASP A 61 -2.91 16.82 5.45
CA ASP A 61 -3.24 18.26 5.48
C ASP A 61 -3.85 18.70 6.82
N ALA A 62 -4.61 17.81 7.48
CA ALA A 62 -5.19 18.06 8.79
C ALA A 62 -4.29 17.62 9.97
N HIS A 63 -3.16 16.95 9.70
CA HIS A 63 -2.32 16.38 10.75
C HIS A 63 -1.18 17.34 11.15
N PRO A 64 -0.88 17.53 12.45
CA PRO A 64 0.21 18.38 12.95
C PRO A 64 1.60 18.16 12.32
N LEU A 65 1.84 17.05 11.61
CA LEU A 65 3.07 16.82 10.86
C LEU A 65 3.18 17.65 9.57
N ALA A 66 2.08 18.13 8.98
CA ALA A 66 2.12 19.06 7.84
C ALA A 66 2.72 20.43 8.21
N SER A 67 2.72 20.78 9.49
CA SER A 67 3.27 22.04 10.00
C SER A 67 4.76 21.98 10.32
N ARG A 68 5.43 20.83 10.15
CA ARG A 68 6.84 20.65 10.53
C ARG A 68 7.75 21.23 9.44
N PRO A 69 8.54 22.30 9.72
CA PRO A 69 9.52 22.79 8.75
C PRO A 69 10.63 21.74 8.58
N GLY A 70 11.03 21.53 7.32
CA GLY A 70 12.10 20.61 6.91
C GLY A 70 13.49 21.15 7.19
#